data_AF-A0A944L2V1-F1
#
_entry.id   AF-A0A944L2V1-F1
#
_cell.length_a   1.000
_cell.length_b   1.000
_cell.length_c   1.000
_cell.angle_alpha   90.00
_cell.angle_beta   90.00
_cell.angle_gamma   90.00
#
_symmetry.space_group_name_H-M   'P 1'
#
loop_
_entity.id
_entity.type
_entity.pdbx_description
1 polymer ?
#
loop_
_entity_poly.entity_id
_entity_poly.type
_entity_poly.pdbx_seq_one_letter_code
_entity_poly.pdbx_strand_id
1 'polypeptide(L)'
;MTPAELEAQEPTLELLNNEAASRLTRQSDSLAKIDTKAVFLIGFAATAAQFLATHKHHDVLAYCAFAAYAVSLLAGVQAFRVAEYKDLEPRPLVVNYVRLPKGLALIRLAASRASLFEENQRRQQKKARYWLVSLWSLIVGLVLSTVALLVHT
;
A
#
# COMPACT_ATOMS: atom_id res chain seq x y z
N MET A 1 -37.28 8.24 -6.30
CA MET A 1 -36.64 8.78 -7.51
C MET A 1 -37.40 8.22 -8.69
N THR A 2 -38.03 9.08 -9.48
CA THR A 2 -38.81 8.67 -10.65
C THR A 2 -37.89 8.39 -11.85
N PRO A 3 -38.29 7.58 -12.84
CA PRO A 3 -37.48 7.30 -14.02
C PRO A 3 -37.07 8.57 -14.79
N ALA A 4 -37.96 9.57 -14.86
CA ALA A 4 -37.69 10.85 -15.51
C ALA A 4 -36.65 11.70 -14.76
N GLU A 5 -36.63 11.67 -13.43
CA GLU A 5 -35.58 12.31 -12.62
C GLU A 5 -34.22 11.65 -12.82
N LEU A 6 -34.18 10.33 -13.01
CA LEU A 6 -32.96 9.58 -13.29
C LEU A 6 -32.37 9.95 -14.65
N GLU A 7 -33.19 10.02 -15.69
CA GLU A 7 -32.77 10.45 -17.04
C GLU A 7 -32.19 11.87 -17.04
N ALA A 8 -32.85 12.81 -16.35
CA ALA A 8 -32.36 14.18 -16.24
C ALA A 8 -31.01 14.30 -15.48
N GLN A 9 -30.70 13.32 -14.62
CA GLN A 9 -29.47 13.32 -13.80
C GLN A 9 -28.36 12.43 -14.39
N GLU A 10 -28.61 11.67 -15.45
CA GLU A 10 -27.61 10.82 -16.10
C GLU A 10 -26.27 11.50 -16.39
N PRO A 11 -26.19 12.71 -17.00
CA PRO A 11 -24.91 13.34 -17.29
C PRO A 11 -24.12 13.67 -16.01
N THR A 12 -24.81 14.06 -14.95
CA THR A 12 -24.20 14.30 -13.64
C THR A 12 -23.69 12.98 -13.03
N LEU A 13 -24.47 11.91 -13.13
CA LEU A 13 -24.11 10.58 -12.63
C LEU A 13 -22.93 9.96 -13.40
N GLU A 14 -22.82 10.21 -14.70
CA GLU A 14 -21.66 9.85 -15.51
C GLU A 14 -20.41 10.58 -15.05
N LEU A 15 -20.50 11.90 -14.85
CA LEU A 15 -19.38 12.71 -14.36
C LEU A 15 -18.89 12.21 -13.00
N LEU A 16 -19.80 11.93 -12.06
CA LEU A 16 -19.46 11.38 -10.75
C LEU A 16 -18.81 9.99 -10.85
N ASN A 17 -19.31 9.13 -11.74
CA ASN A 17 -18.71 7.82 -11.96
C ASN A 17 -17.30 7.92 -12.53
N ASN A 18 -17.08 8.80 -13.50
CA ASN A 18 -15.78 9.01 -14.13
C ASN A 18 -14.77 9.56 -13.11
N GLU A 19 -15.16 10.52 -12.27
CA GLU A 19 -14.31 11.02 -11.21
C GLU A 19 -14.00 9.94 -10.16
N ALA A 20 -14.99 9.11 -9.77
CA ALA A 20 -14.77 8.00 -8.85
C ALA A 20 -13.80 6.95 -9.42
N ALA A 21 -13.91 6.61 -10.71
CA ALA A 21 -12.96 5.73 -11.40
C ALA A 21 -11.55 6.34 -11.45
N SER A 22 -11.45 7.62 -11.77
CA SER A 22 -10.17 8.34 -11.79
C SER A 22 -9.50 8.34 -10.42
N ARG A 23 -10.25 8.57 -9.34
CA ARG A 23 -9.74 8.50 -7.96
C ARG A 23 -9.28 7.10 -7.57
N LEU A 24 -10.04 6.07 -7.93
CA LEU A 24 -9.66 4.67 -7.69
C LEU A 24 -8.36 4.32 -8.42
N THR A 25 -8.22 4.73 -9.69
CA THR A 25 -7.01 4.52 -10.48
C THR A 25 -5.80 5.19 -9.83
N ARG A 26 -5.92 6.47 -9.46
CA ARG A 26 -4.86 7.20 -8.73
C ARG A 26 -4.49 6.53 -7.40
N GLN A 27 -5.47 5.95 -6.70
CA GLN A 27 -5.24 5.20 -5.46
C GLN A 27 -4.47 3.91 -5.70
N SER A 28 -4.80 3.17 -6.77
CA SER A 28 -4.07 1.97 -7.20
C SER A 28 -2.60 2.29 -7.49
N ASP A 29 -2.35 3.32 -8.31
CA ASP A 29 -0.99 3.77 -8.64
C ASP A 29 -0.20 4.19 -7.40
N SER A 30 -0.86 4.87 -6.45
CA SER A 30 -0.24 5.27 -5.19
C SER A 30 0.16 4.07 -4.34
N LEU A 31 -0.67 3.02 -4.32
CA LEU A 31 -0.42 1.80 -3.57
C LEU A 31 0.74 1.00 -4.16
N ALA A 32 0.81 0.87 -5.49
CA ALA A 32 1.92 0.21 -6.19
C ALA A 32 3.28 0.87 -5.92
N LYS A 33 3.30 2.21 -5.73
CA LYS A 33 4.52 2.93 -5.33
C LYS A 33 5.01 2.54 -3.94
N ILE A 34 4.12 2.25 -2.99
CA ILE A 34 4.52 1.80 -1.65
C ILE A 34 5.18 0.42 -1.74
N ASP A 35 4.61 -0.49 -2.53
CA ASP A 35 5.17 -1.83 -2.75
C ASP A 35 6.58 -1.74 -3.34
N THR A 36 6.77 -0.91 -4.38
CA THR A 36 8.10 -0.70 -4.97
C THR A 36 9.12 -0.19 -3.94
N LYS A 37 8.75 0.81 -3.12
CA LYS A 37 9.63 1.35 -2.06
C LYS A 37 9.93 0.31 -0.98
N ALA A 38 8.98 -0.56 -0.65
CA ALA A 38 9.18 -1.62 0.32
C ALA A 38 10.19 -2.66 -0.19
N VAL A 39 10.19 -3.02 -1.49
CA VAL A 39 11.21 -3.94 -2.07
C VAL A 39 12.60 -3.34 -1.83
N PHE A 40 12.76 -2.06 -2.15
CA PHE A 40 14.05 -1.39 -1.97
C PHE A 40 14.50 -1.41 -0.51
N LEU A 41 13.62 -1.09 0.44
CA LEU A 41 13.96 -1.12 1.87
C LEU A 41 14.41 -2.51 2.33
N ILE A 42 13.73 -3.56 1.89
CA ILE A 42 14.11 -4.95 2.19
C ILE A 42 15.51 -5.25 1.64
N GLY A 43 15.76 -4.89 0.37
CA GLY A 43 17.06 -5.11 -0.27
C GLY A 43 18.20 -4.37 0.44
N PHE A 44 17.96 -3.11 0.84
CA PHE A 44 18.93 -2.33 1.61
C PHE A 44 19.18 -2.94 3.00
N ALA A 45 18.13 -3.34 3.72
CA ALA A 45 18.26 -3.96 5.03
C ALA A 45 19.05 -5.28 4.97
N ALA A 46 18.77 -6.12 3.96
CA ALA A 46 19.50 -7.37 3.76
C ALA A 46 20.98 -7.13 3.44
N THR A 47 21.27 -6.16 2.57
CA THR A 47 22.66 -5.82 2.20
C THR A 47 23.44 -5.24 3.37
N ALA A 48 22.81 -4.35 4.15
CA ALA A 48 23.43 -3.76 5.34
C ALA A 48 23.69 -4.82 6.43
N ALA A 49 22.75 -5.74 6.64
CA ALA A 49 22.95 -6.86 7.55
C ALA A 49 24.10 -7.78 7.08
N GLN A 50 24.17 -8.11 5.79
CA GLN A 50 25.27 -8.91 5.25
C GLN A 50 26.63 -8.21 5.41
N PHE A 51 26.68 -6.91 5.16
CA PHE A 51 27.89 -6.10 5.36
C PHE A 51 28.37 -6.15 6.81
N LEU A 52 27.46 -5.92 7.77
CA LEU A 52 27.76 -6.00 9.20
C LEU A 52 28.23 -7.41 9.60
N ALA A 53 27.59 -8.46 9.07
CA ALA A 53 27.92 -9.86 9.37
C ALA A 53 29.31 -10.29 8.88
N THR A 54 29.84 -9.61 7.86
CA THR A 54 31.18 -9.90 7.32
C THR A 54 32.29 -9.37 8.25
N HIS A 55 31.96 -8.46 9.16
CA HIS A 55 32.91 -7.91 10.12
C HIS A 55 32.83 -8.70 11.45
N LYS A 56 33.99 -9.08 12.01
CA LYS A 56 34.06 -9.82 13.30
C LYS A 56 33.79 -8.87 14.47
N HIS A 57 32.53 -8.55 14.71
CA HIS A 57 32.11 -7.70 15.81
C HIS A 57 31.18 -8.46 16.76
N HIS A 58 31.68 -8.80 17.94
CA HIS A 58 30.93 -9.41 19.04
C HIS A 58 30.60 -8.35 20.09
N ASP A 59 29.90 -7.30 19.67
CA ASP A 59 29.47 -6.21 20.55
C ASP A 59 27.94 -6.14 20.60
N VAL A 60 27.40 -5.73 21.74
CA VAL A 60 25.97 -5.50 22.00
C VAL A 60 25.37 -4.58 20.92
N LEU A 61 26.11 -3.57 20.48
CA LEU A 61 25.68 -2.66 19.41
C LEU A 61 25.45 -3.37 18.07
N ALA A 62 26.30 -4.33 17.72
CA ALA A 62 26.12 -5.12 16.49
C ALA A 62 24.87 -6.01 16.58
N TYR A 63 24.61 -6.63 17.73
CA TYR A 63 23.37 -7.40 17.95
C TYR A 63 22.12 -6.51 17.87
N CYS A 64 22.17 -5.30 18.44
CA CYS A 64 21.07 -4.33 18.33
C CYS A 64 20.85 -3.89 16.86
N ALA A 65 21.91 -3.68 16.09
CA ALA A 65 21.81 -3.35 14.66
C ALA A 65 21.16 -4.50 13.86
N PHE A 66 21.56 -5.75 14.12
CA PHE A 66 20.91 -6.92 13.50
C PHE A 66 19.44 -7.04 13.86
N ALA A 67 19.06 -6.80 15.12
CA ALA A 67 17.66 -6.81 15.52
C ALA A 67 16.86 -5.72 14.78
N ALA A 68 17.43 -4.53 14.62
CA ALA A 68 16.82 -3.44 13.87
C ALA A 68 16.67 -3.77 12.37
N TYR A 69 17.66 -4.42 11.75
CA TYR A 69 17.53 -4.90 10.37
C TYR A 69 16.48 -6.01 10.23
N ALA A 70 16.41 -6.94 11.18
CA ALA A 70 15.39 -7.98 11.19
C ALA A 70 13.97 -7.40 11.29
N VAL A 71 13.76 -6.41 12.16
CA VAL A 71 12.49 -5.68 12.25
C VAL A 71 12.18 -4.94 10.95
N SER A 72 13.19 -4.32 10.33
CA SER A 72 13.03 -3.65 9.04
C SER A 72 12.57 -4.60 7.93
N LEU A 73 13.21 -5.78 7.84
CA LEU A 73 12.87 -6.83 6.88
C LEU A 73 11.45 -7.36 7.11
N LEU A 74 11.12 -7.73 8.36
CA LEU A 74 9.79 -8.23 8.71
C LEU A 74 8.69 -7.20 8.41
N ALA A 75 8.91 -5.94 8.79
CA ALA A 75 7.96 -4.87 8.51
C ALA A 75 7.81 -4.61 7.00
N GLY A 76 8.92 -4.68 6.24
CA GLY A 76 8.90 -4.59 4.78
C GLY A 76 8.08 -5.71 4.15
N VAL A 77 8.31 -6.97 4.54
CA VAL A 77 7.56 -8.13 4.06
C VAL A 77 6.08 -8.02 4.43
N GLN A 78 5.77 -7.55 5.64
CA GLN A 78 4.39 -7.34 6.06
C GLN A 78 3.70 -6.25 5.23
N ALA A 79 4.41 -5.22 4.77
CA ALA A 79 3.86 -4.23 3.85
C ALA A 79 3.42 -4.87 2.52
N PHE A 80 4.15 -5.87 2.00
CA PHE A 80 3.72 -6.67 0.84
C PHE A 80 2.53 -7.56 1.15
N ARG A 81 2.54 -8.21 2.31
CA ARG A 81 1.50 -9.17 2.70
C ARG A 81 0.14 -8.51 2.95
N VAL A 82 0.08 -7.21 3.24
CA VAL A 82 -1.21 -6.50 3.29
C VAL A 82 -1.89 -6.67 1.94
N ALA A 83 -3.07 -7.29 1.98
CA ALA A 83 -3.84 -7.75 0.83
C ALA A 83 -3.86 -6.76 -0.35
N GLU A 84 -3.78 -7.33 -1.55
CA GLU A 84 -3.76 -6.62 -2.84
C GLU A 84 -4.88 -5.58 -2.96
N TYR A 85 -4.64 -4.58 -3.82
CA TYR A 85 -5.63 -3.57 -4.18
C TYR A 85 -6.91 -4.26 -4.65
N LYS A 86 -8.04 -3.95 -4.02
CA LYS A 86 -9.32 -4.53 -4.39
C LYS A 86 -9.96 -3.67 -5.46
N ASP A 87 -10.14 -4.24 -6.64
CA ASP A 87 -10.82 -3.57 -7.74
C ASP A 87 -12.23 -4.15 -7.95
N LEU A 88 -12.99 -3.50 -8.82
CA LEU A 88 -14.26 -3.95 -9.33
C LEU A 88 -14.10 -5.27 -10.10
N GLU A 89 -14.67 -6.35 -9.56
CA GLU A 89 -14.66 -7.64 -10.25
C GLU A 89 -15.54 -7.60 -11.51
N PRO A 90 -15.01 -7.97 -12.70
CA PRO A 90 -15.70 -7.78 -13.97
C PRO A 90 -16.96 -8.64 -14.11
N ARG A 91 -16.93 -9.86 -13.56
CA ARG A 91 -18.04 -10.83 -13.67
C ARG A 91 -19.31 -10.39 -12.92
N PRO A 92 -19.28 -10.04 -11.62
CA PRO A 92 -20.46 -9.52 -10.93
C PRO A 92 -20.90 -8.15 -11.46
N LEU A 93 -20.00 -7.36 -12.06
CA LEU A 93 -20.35 -6.10 -12.71
C LEU A 93 -21.32 -6.32 -13.88
N VAL A 94 -20.96 -7.20 -14.81
CA VAL A 94 -21.80 -7.48 -15.98
C VAL A 94 -23.12 -8.12 -15.54
N VAL A 95 -23.08 -9.09 -14.64
CA VAL A 95 -24.30 -9.81 -14.21
C VAL A 95 -25.27 -8.90 -13.46
N ASN A 96 -24.80 -8.02 -12.57
CA ASN A 96 -25.66 -7.22 -11.71
C ASN A 96 -26.14 -5.91 -12.36
N TYR A 97 -25.41 -5.40 -13.37
CA TYR A 97 -25.69 -4.07 -13.94
C TYR A 97 -26.23 -4.09 -15.37
N VAL A 98 -26.05 -5.15 -16.16
CA VAL A 98 -26.43 -5.14 -17.60
C VAL A 98 -27.93 -5.01 -17.85
N ARG A 99 -28.77 -5.37 -16.86
CA ARG A 99 -30.24 -5.33 -16.96
C ARG A 99 -30.86 -4.09 -16.30
N LEU A 100 -30.03 -3.20 -15.75
CA LEU A 100 -30.51 -2.02 -15.03
C LEU A 100 -30.63 -0.81 -15.96
N PRO A 101 -31.62 0.07 -15.72
CA PRO A 101 -31.65 1.39 -16.36
C PRO A 101 -30.34 2.13 -16.10
N LYS A 102 -29.82 2.84 -17.11
CA LYS A 102 -28.51 3.47 -17.09
C LYS A 102 -28.28 4.37 -15.87
N GLY A 103 -29.20 5.28 -15.55
CA GLY A 103 -29.12 6.08 -14.33
C GLY A 103 -28.98 5.25 -13.04
N LEU A 104 -29.70 4.14 -12.93
CA LEU A 104 -29.67 3.27 -11.74
C LEU A 104 -28.37 2.43 -11.68
N ALA A 105 -27.87 1.97 -12.83
CA ALA A 105 -26.58 1.32 -12.95
C ALA A 105 -25.44 2.26 -12.53
N LEU A 106 -25.48 3.52 -12.97
CA LEU A 106 -24.50 4.55 -12.60
C LEU A 106 -24.50 4.83 -11.09
N ILE A 107 -25.67 4.98 -10.45
CA ILE A 107 -25.75 5.19 -9.00
C ILE A 107 -25.10 4.02 -8.24
N ARG A 108 -25.46 2.78 -8.59
CA ARG A 108 -24.92 1.60 -7.89
C ARG A 108 -23.43 1.38 -8.16
N LEU A 109 -22.97 1.72 -9.37
CA LEU A 109 -21.55 1.66 -9.71
C LEU A 109 -20.75 2.68 -8.91
N ALA A 110 -21.24 3.92 -8.79
CA ALA A 110 -20.63 4.96 -7.97
C ALA A 110 -20.57 4.54 -6.49
N ALA A 111 -21.65 3.99 -5.94
CA ALA A 111 -21.68 3.48 -4.57
C ALA A 111 -20.68 2.33 -4.35
N SER A 112 -20.60 1.39 -5.29
CA SER A 112 -19.63 0.29 -5.24
C SER A 112 -18.20 0.82 -5.26
N ARG A 113 -17.90 1.76 -6.16
CA ARG A 113 -16.58 2.42 -6.25
C ARG A 113 -16.21 3.18 -4.96
N ALA A 114 -17.16 3.88 -4.35
CA ALA A 114 -16.95 4.57 -3.09
C ALA A 114 -16.60 3.58 -1.96
N SER A 115 -17.34 2.47 -1.85
CA SER A 115 -17.05 1.44 -0.84
C SER A 115 -15.67 0.80 -1.02
N LEU A 116 -15.27 0.51 -2.26
CA LEU A 116 -13.94 -0.01 -2.58
C LEU A 116 -12.84 1.00 -2.24
N PHE A 117 -13.08 2.29 -2.52
CA PHE A 117 -12.13 3.36 -2.19
C PHE A 117 -11.86 3.42 -0.68
N GLU A 118 -12.89 3.32 0.16
CA GLU A 118 -12.76 3.32 1.62
C GLU A 118 -12.00 2.07 2.13
N GLU A 119 -12.32 0.88 1.60
CA GLU A 119 -11.61 -0.35 1.93
C GLU A 119 -10.12 -0.25 1.56
N ASN A 120 -9.82 0.22 0.35
CA ASN A 120 -8.46 0.40 -0.14
C ASN A 120 -7.71 1.50 0.63
N GLN A 121 -8.39 2.56 1.06
CA GLN A 121 -7.76 3.62 1.86
C GLN A 121 -7.28 3.07 3.22
N ARG A 122 -8.08 2.23 3.88
CA ARG A 122 -7.67 1.56 5.12
C ARG A 122 -6.46 0.64 4.89
N ARG A 123 -6.42 -0.08 3.76
CA ARG A 123 -5.27 -0.93 3.39
C ARG A 123 -4.02 -0.10 3.11
N GLN A 124 -4.17 1.01 2.38
CA GLN A 124 -3.08 1.93 2.07
C GLN A 124 -2.46 2.51 3.35
N GLN A 125 -3.27 2.92 4.34
CA GLN A 125 -2.79 3.39 5.63
C GLN A 125 -2.00 2.31 6.39
N LYS A 126 -2.48 1.05 6.37
CA LYS A 126 -1.76 -0.08 6.98
C LYS A 126 -0.42 -0.34 6.29
N LYS A 127 -0.39 -0.39 4.94
CA LYS A 127 0.85 -0.52 4.16
C LYS A 127 1.83 0.60 4.47
N ALA A 128 1.36 1.84 4.48
CA ALA A 128 2.18 3.02 4.79
C ALA A 128 2.77 2.96 6.21
N ARG A 129 2.01 2.48 7.19
CA ARG A 129 2.50 2.29 8.57
C ARG A 129 3.62 1.26 8.63
N TYR A 130 3.43 0.08 8.02
CA TYR A 130 4.48 -0.94 7.98
C TYR A 130 5.73 -0.47 7.24
N TRP A 131 5.55 0.24 6.12
CA TRP A 131 6.64 0.87 5.40
C TRP A 131 7.41 1.88 6.26
N LEU A 132 6.70 2.72 7.02
CA LEU A 132 7.31 3.72 7.89
C LEU A 132 8.07 3.07 9.07
N VAL A 133 7.53 2.00 9.66
CA VAL A 133 8.23 1.19 10.67
C VAL A 133 9.50 0.57 10.08
N SER A 134 9.40 0.00 8.88
CA SER A 134 10.55 -0.59 8.18
C SER A 134 11.66 0.45 7.94
N LEU A 135 11.28 1.65 7.50
CA LEU A 135 12.19 2.77 7.25
C LEU A 135 12.91 3.23 8.52
N TRP A 136 12.18 3.51 9.60
CA TRP A 136 12.80 3.97 10.85
C TRP A 136 13.70 2.90 11.46
N SER A 137 13.28 1.63 11.41
CA SER A 137 14.10 0.52 11.89
C SER A 137 15.40 0.37 11.10
N LEU A 138 15.35 0.57 9.77
CA LEU A 138 16.55 0.57 8.93
C LEU A 138 17.51 1.70 9.32
N ILE A 139 16.99 2.91 9.52
CA ILE A 139 17.80 4.08 9.93
C ILE A 139 18.50 3.80 11.26
N VAL A 140 17.76 3.28 12.26
CA VAL A 140 18.34 2.92 13.55
C VAL A 140 19.41 1.85 13.39
N GLY A 141 19.16 0.81 12.59
CA GLY A 141 20.14 -0.23 12.31
C GLY A 141 21.42 0.31 11.67
N LEU A 142 21.31 1.23 10.71
CA LEU A 142 22.45 1.89 10.06
C LEU A 142 23.26 2.76 11.03
N VAL A 143 22.60 3.51 11.90
CA VAL A 143 23.32 4.32 12.91
C VAL A 143 24.07 3.40 13.88
N LEU A 144 23.40 2.37 14.39
CA LEU A 144 24.01 1.41 15.32
C LEU A 144 25.17 0.64 14.67
N SER A 145 25.02 0.17 13.43
CA SER A 145 26.09 -0.52 12.71
C SER A 145 27.29 0.38 12.49
N THR A 146 27.06 1.65 12.15
CA THR A 146 28.14 2.63 11.92
C THR A 146 28.90 2.92 13.20
N VAL A 147 28.19 3.13 14.32
CA VAL A 147 28.83 3.34 15.62
C VAL A 147 29.60 2.09 16.07
N ALA A 148 29.02 0.90 15.89
CA ALA A 148 29.71 -0.35 16.19
C ALA A 148 31.00 -0.51 15.38
N LEU A 149 30.98 -0.16 14.08
CA LEU A 149 32.18 -0.19 13.25
C LEU A 149 33.23 0.81 13.74
N LEU A 150 32.84 2.07 13.99
CA LEU A 150 33.77 3.14 14.40
C LEU A 150 34.41 2.90 15.77
N VAL A 151 33.70 2.28 16.71
CA VAL A 151 34.25 1.97 18.05
C VAL A 151 35.29 0.84 17.97
N HIS A 152 35.22 -0.02 16.96
CA HIS A 152 36.07 -1.20 16.81
C HIS A 152 37.05 -1.13 15.63
N THR A 153 37.11 0.00 14.91
CA THR A 153 38.19 0.37 13.98
C THR A 153 39.27 1.17 14.69
#